data_AF-A0A433D952-F1
#
_entry.id   AF-A0A433D952-F1
#
_cell.length_a   1.000
_cell.length_b   1.000
_cell.length_c   1.000
_cell.angle_alpha   90.00
_cell.angle_beta   90.00
_cell.angle_gamma   90.00
#
_symmetry.space_group_name_H-M   'P 1'
#
loop_
_entity.id
_entity.type
_entity.pdbx_description
1 polymer ?
#
loop_
_entity_poly.entity_id
_entity_poly.type
_entity_poly.pdbx_seq_one_letter_code
_entity_poly.pdbx_strand_id
1 'polypeptide(L)'
;QPQYFDEEELISQEDCWAVITSFFEEKGLVRQQLDSFDEFVQNTMQELVDENSNLVLQHVGADGDVTKRYIIDFGQIYLSKPTMTENDGSTQPMFPQEARLRNLTYAAPLYVDMAKRTQVASPDDPRNANKTNPNDMFVDEDGGGMEVGMSKVFIGKVPIMLKSTYCILNGLPDKDLHELNECPYDMGGYFVINGSEKVLIAQERMASNTVYVFSKPPPSNICYTAEIRSAVEKGSKHASPLYVKMMRANSDKATSGQVIRATLPYIRQDVPIVVVFRALGQVADRDVLEHICYDRNDYGMLEMLKPCIEEAFVIQEQSVGIVCMWPAFGGCAGYN
;
A
#
# COMPACT_ATOMS: atom_id res chain seq x y z
N GLN A 1 44.58 -42.96 6.42
CA GLN A 1 43.19 -43.37 6.72
C GLN A 1 42.43 -42.10 7.03
N PRO A 2 41.32 -41.80 6.34
CA PRO A 2 40.51 -40.63 6.68
C PRO A 2 39.84 -40.90 8.04
N GLN A 3 39.96 -39.94 8.96
CA GLN A 3 39.18 -39.91 10.20
C GLN A 3 37.73 -39.67 9.81
N TYR A 4 36.89 -40.69 9.97
CA TYR A 4 35.45 -40.53 10.02
C TYR A 4 35.15 -39.68 11.25
N PHE A 5 34.63 -38.47 11.04
CA PHE A 5 33.91 -37.76 12.09
C PHE A 5 32.70 -38.61 12.44
N ASP A 6 32.52 -38.95 13.72
CA ASP A 6 31.32 -39.63 14.21
C ASP A 6 30.11 -38.74 13.93
N GLU A 7 29.31 -39.09 12.92
CA GLU A 7 28.11 -38.37 12.47
C GLU A 7 26.88 -38.61 13.39
N GLU A 8 27.02 -39.13 14.61
CA GLU A 8 25.88 -39.50 15.47
C GLU A 8 26.01 -39.10 16.96
N GLU A 9 26.72 -38.02 17.30
CA GLU A 9 26.43 -37.35 18.58
C GLU A 9 25.14 -36.53 18.41
N LEU A 10 24.02 -37.16 18.79
CA LEU A 10 22.72 -36.51 18.86
C LEU A 10 22.80 -35.28 19.77
N ILE A 11 22.36 -34.13 19.25
CA ILE A 11 22.33 -32.84 19.95
C ILE A 11 21.60 -33.01 21.29
N SER A 12 22.27 -32.65 22.39
CA SER A 12 21.71 -32.74 23.72
C SER A 12 20.76 -31.57 24.03
N GLN A 13 19.99 -31.67 25.11
CA GLN A 13 19.16 -30.57 25.56
C GLN A 13 19.99 -29.33 25.98
N GLU A 14 21.23 -29.54 26.45
CA GLU A 14 22.14 -28.46 26.82
C GLU A 14 22.66 -27.71 25.58
N ASP A 15 22.93 -28.43 24.50
CA ASP A 15 23.34 -27.84 23.22
C ASP A 15 22.24 -26.95 22.62
N CYS A 16 20.97 -27.34 22.80
CA CYS A 16 19.82 -26.50 22.41
C CYS A 16 19.83 -25.15 23.15
N TRP A 17 20.20 -25.09 24.43
CA TRP A 17 20.31 -23.84 25.18
C TRP A 17 21.45 -22.95 24.68
N ALA A 18 22.56 -23.54 24.25
CA ALA A 18 23.64 -22.78 23.61
C ALA A 18 23.16 -22.09 22.32
N VAL A 19 22.36 -22.79 21.49
CA VAL A 19 21.78 -22.23 20.26
C VAL A 19 20.75 -21.13 20.57
N ILE A 20 19.91 -21.32 21.58
CA ILE A 20 18.95 -20.30 22.02
C ILE A 20 19.68 -19.06 22.55
N THR A 21 20.77 -19.25 23.29
CA THR A 21 21.55 -18.14 23.85
C THR A 21 22.21 -17.33 22.75
N SER A 22 22.86 -17.98 21.78
CA SER A 22 23.45 -17.28 20.63
C SER A 22 22.40 -16.54 19.79
N PHE A 23 21.20 -17.11 19.65
CA PHE A 23 20.08 -16.43 19.00
C PHE A 23 19.70 -15.13 19.71
N PHE A 24 19.54 -15.14 21.05
CA PHE A 24 19.18 -13.93 21.79
C PHE A 24 20.33 -12.92 21.91
N GLU A 25 21.58 -13.36 21.90
CA GLU A 25 22.75 -12.49 21.84
C GLU A 25 22.82 -11.72 20.51
N GLU A 26 22.51 -12.37 19.37
CA GLU A 26 22.53 -11.73 18.06
C GLU A 26 21.25 -10.92 17.77
N LYS A 27 20.08 -11.45 18.16
CA LYS A 27 18.77 -10.87 17.79
C LYS A 27 18.24 -9.90 18.85
N GLY A 28 18.48 -10.14 20.14
CA GLY A 28 17.81 -9.42 21.21
C GLY A 28 16.30 -9.74 21.31
N LEU A 29 15.57 -8.97 22.12
CA LEU A 29 14.15 -9.24 22.45
C LEU A 29 13.14 -8.36 21.69
N VAL A 30 13.58 -7.23 21.15
CA VAL A 30 12.72 -6.20 20.52
C VAL A 30 13.00 -6.00 19.03
N ARG A 31 13.69 -6.95 18.42
CA ARG A 31 14.17 -6.88 17.04
C ARG A 31 13.06 -6.60 16.03
N GLN A 32 11.88 -7.19 16.22
CA GLN A 32 10.71 -6.99 15.38
C GLN A 32 10.27 -5.52 15.27
N GLN A 33 10.48 -4.72 16.31
CA GLN A 33 10.16 -3.29 16.28
C GLN A 33 11.25 -2.51 15.55
N LEU A 34 12.52 -2.81 15.86
CA LEU A 34 13.68 -2.14 15.26
C LEU A 34 13.79 -2.43 13.77
N ASP A 35 13.78 -3.70 13.37
CA ASP A 35 13.89 -4.13 11.97
C ASP A 35 12.74 -3.54 11.13
N SER A 36 11.52 -3.52 11.67
CA SER A 36 10.35 -2.91 10.98
C SER A 36 10.50 -1.40 10.79
N PHE A 37 11.00 -0.69 11.81
CA PHE A 37 11.23 0.74 11.73
C PHE A 37 12.40 1.08 10.79
N ASP A 38 13.49 0.32 10.85
CA ASP A 38 14.65 0.50 9.99
C ASP A 38 14.30 0.25 8.53
N GLU A 39 13.54 -0.80 8.22
CA GLU A 39 13.02 -1.07 6.88
C GLU A 39 12.13 0.08 6.37
N PHE A 40 11.25 0.60 7.24
CA PHE A 40 10.40 1.73 6.89
C PHE A 40 11.23 2.97 6.51
N VAL A 41 12.23 3.31 7.31
CA VAL A 41 13.05 4.51 7.09
C VAL A 41 13.99 4.37 5.89
N GLN A 42 14.58 3.19 5.69
CA GLN A 42 15.57 2.96 4.64
C GLN A 42 14.94 2.77 3.26
N ASN A 43 13.85 1.99 3.18
CA ASN A 43 13.25 1.58 1.91
C ASN A 43 11.87 2.20 1.70
N THR A 44 10.91 1.93 2.60
CA THR A 44 9.50 2.29 2.38
C THR A 44 9.29 3.80 2.22
N MET A 45 10.01 4.64 2.98
CA MET A 45 9.90 6.09 2.85
C MET A 45 10.32 6.61 1.47
N GLN A 46 11.36 6.01 0.86
CA GLN A 46 11.78 6.39 -0.49
C GLN A 46 10.78 5.87 -1.53
N GLU A 47 10.29 4.63 -1.39
CA GLU A 47 9.26 4.09 -2.28
C GLU A 47 7.99 4.95 -2.30
N LEU A 48 7.58 5.52 -1.16
CA LEU A 48 6.43 6.42 -1.07
C LEU A 48 6.62 7.75 -1.83
N VAL A 49 7.85 8.27 -1.84
CA VAL A 49 8.20 9.49 -2.59
C VAL A 49 8.26 9.18 -4.10
N ASP A 50 8.84 8.03 -4.47
CA ASP A 50 8.94 7.61 -5.87
C ASP A 50 7.55 7.35 -6.49
N GLU A 51 6.62 6.78 -5.71
CA GLU A 51 5.22 6.57 -6.10
C GLU A 51 4.49 7.87 -6.47
N ASN A 52 4.81 8.96 -5.77
CA ASN A 52 4.20 10.29 -5.97
C ASN A 52 5.26 11.31 -6.43
N SER A 53 6.15 10.88 -7.33
CA SER A 53 7.33 11.64 -7.73
C SER A 53 7.02 12.93 -8.50
N ASN A 54 5.84 13.07 -9.10
CA ASN A 54 5.48 14.24 -9.87
C ASN A 54 4.17 14.90 -9.43
N LEU A 55 4.23 16.20 -9.17
CA LEU A 55 3.05 17.03 -8.95
C LEU A 55 2.93 18.04 -10.09
N VAL A 56 1.82 17.97 -10.83
CA VAL A 56 1.53 18.88 -11.94
C VAL A 56 0.40 19.83 -11.55
N LEU A 57 0.70 21.12 -11.56
CA LEU A 57 -0.26 22.19 -11.30
C LEU A 57 -0.41 23.03 -12.58
N GLN A 58 -1.62 23.05 -13.14
CA GLN A 58 -1.93 23.87 -14.30
C GLN A 58 -2.72 25.11 -13.87
N HIS A 59 -2.16 26.28 -14.13
CA HIS A 59 -2.84 27.56 -13.97
C HIS A 59 -3.37 28.02 -15.32
N VAL A 60 -4.70 28.18 -15.40
CA VAL A 60 -5.36 28.78 -16.55
C VAL A 60 -5.56 30.26 -16.25
N GLY A 61 -4.80 31.11 -16.93
CA GLY A 61 -4.96 32.55 -16.85
C GLY A 61 -6.32 32.99 -17.39
N ALA A 62 -6.93 34.01 -16.78
CA ALA A 62 -8.07 34.71 -17.35
C ALA A 62 -7.59 35.87 -18.24
N ASP A 63 -8.37 36.21 -19.28
CA ASP A 63 -8.23 37.35 -20.20
C ASP A 63 -6.80 37.91 -20.39
N GLY A 64 -6.06 37.30 -21.30
CA GLY A 64 -4.75 37.80 -21.78
C GLY A 64 -3.53 37.24 -21.06
N ASP A 65 -3.70 36.48 -19.97
CA ASP A 65 -2.60 35.83 -19.27
C ASP A 65 -2.29 34.43 -19.82
N VAL A 66 -1.00 34.07 -19.89
CA VAL A 66 -0.55 32.84 -20.54
C VAL A 66 -0.76 31.65 -19.61
N THR A 67 -1.34 30.55 -20.11
CA THR A 67 -1.51 29.34 -19.30
C THR A 67 -0.14 28.76 -18.93
N LYS A 68 0.11 28.60 -17.61
CA LYS A 68 1.36 28.04 -17.07
C LYS A 68 1.11 26.69 -16.43
N ARG A 69 2.04 25.77 -16.61
CA ARG A 69 2.07 24.46 -15.97
C ARG A 69 3.33 24.37 -15.12
N TYR A 70 3.15 24.24 -13.81
CA TYR A 70 4.24 23.99 -12.87
C TYR A 70 4.33 22.49 -12.64
N ILE A 71 5.52 21.95 -12.81
CA ILE A 71 5.84 20.54 -12.53
C ILE A 71 6.84 20.55 -11.39
N ILE A 72 6.50 19.87 -10.31
CA ILE A 72 7.39 19.66 -9.17
C ILE A 72 7.77 18.19 -9.19
N ASP A 73 9.07 17.92 -9.30
CA ASP A 73 9.64 16.60 -9.24
C ASP A 73 10.30 16.40 -7.87
N PHE A 74 9.94 15.31 -7.20
CA PHE A 74 10.55 14.86 -5.94
C PHE A 74 11.61 13.80 -6.24
N GLY A 75 12.76 13.89 -5.57
CA GLY A 75 13.89 12.99 -5.71
C GLY A 75 14.23 12.24 -4.41
N GLN A 76 15.52 12.18 -4.11
CA GLN A 76 16.05 11.42 -2.98
C GLN A 76 15.64 12.04 -1.63
N ILE A 77 15.27 11.18 -0.68
CA ILE A 77 15.07 11.57 0.73
C ILE A 77 16.38 11.53 1.51
N TYR A 78 16.52 12.46 2.45
CA TYR A 78 17.62 12.51 3.40
C TYR A 78 17.08 12.69 4.81
N LEU A 79 17.34 11.71 5.67
CA LEU A 79 17.05 11.80 7.09
C LEU A 79 18.35 12.07 7.86
N SER A 80 18.39 13.12 8.66
CA SER A 80 19.55 13.37 9.52
C SER A 80 19.44 12.61 10.85
N LYS A 81 20.46 12.72 11.70
CA LYS A 81 20.31 12.30 13.11
C LYS A 81 19.34 13.24 13.86
N PRO A 82 18.76 12.81 14.99
CA PRO A 82 17.92 13.64 15.84
C PRO A 82 18.59 14.93 16.28
N THR A 83 17.96 16.06 16.01
CA THR A 83 18.46 17.40 16.33
C THR A 83 17.38 18.28 16.91
N MET A 84 17.78 19.13 17.85
CA MET A 84 16.96 20.18 18.45
C MET A 84 17.38 21.53 17.91
N THR A 85 16.41 22.38 17.61
CA THR A 85 16.66 23.80 17.31
C THR A 85 16.22 24.59 18.53
N GLU A 86 17.16 25.28 19.17
CA GLU A 86 16.91 26.13 20.33
C GLU A 86 16.30 27.47 19.90
N ASN A 87 15.77 28.23 20.87
CA ASN A 87 15.13 29.53 20.62
C ASN A 87 16.07 30.58 20.01
N ASP A 88 17.38 30.39 20.16
CA ASP A 88 18.42 31.23 19.56
C ASP A 88 18.71 30.89 18.08
N GLY A 89 18.07 29.85 17.55
CA GLY A 89 18.27 29.35 16.19
C GLY A 89 19.46 28.39 16.04
N SER A 90 20.19 28.10 17.11
CA SER A 90 21.25 27.09 17.08
C SER A 90 20.66 25.68 16.99
N THR A 91 21.30 24.81 16.23
CA THR A 91 20.87 23.41 16.09
C THR A 91 21.91 22.50 16.74
N GLN A 92 21.47 21.69 17.69
CA GLN A 92 22.30 20.75 18.46
C GLN A 92 21.78 19.32 18.32
N PRO A 93 22.63 18.30 18.43
CA PRO A 93 22.16 16.91 18.52
C PRO A 93 21.28 16.74 19.75
N MET A 94 20.13 16.11 19.59
CA MET A 94 19.21 15.84 20.70
C MET A 94 19.51 14.46 21.25
N PHE A 95 19.72 14.35 22.57
CA PHE A 95 19.84 13.05 23.24
C PHE A 95 18.49 12.58 23.81
N PRO A 96 18.24 11.26 23.91
CA PRO A 96 16.96 10.75 24.42
C PRO A 96 16.63 11.18 25.84
N GLN A 97 17.59 11.10 26.78
CA GLN A 97 17.42 11.59 28.16
C GLN A 97 16.94 13.05 28.18
N GLU A 98 17.54 13.90 27.36
CA GLU A 98 17.17 15.30 27.27
C GLU A 98 15.73 15.47 26.75
N ALA A 99 15.35 14.70 25.73
CA ALA A 99 13.99 14.71 25.21
C ALA A 99 12.96 14.30 26.27
N ARG A 100 13.28 13.29 27.10
CA ARG A 100 12.46 12.87 28.24
C ARG A 100 12.30 13.99 29.28
N LEU A 101 13.42 14.58 29.74
CA LEU A 101 13.41 15.58 30.82
C LEU A 101 12.78 16.92 30.41
N ARG A 102 12.97 17.35 29.15
CA ARG A 102 12.48 18.64 28.65
C ARG A 102 11.09 18.58 28.02
N ASN A 103 10.40 17.43 28.09
CA ASN A 103 9.12 17.20 27.41
C ASN A 103 9.17 17.46 25.89
N LEU A 104 10.27 17.07 25.25
CA LEU A 104 10.45 17.23 23.80
C LEU A 104 10.15 15.92 23.07
N THR A 105 10.00 16.02 21.75
CA THR A 105 9.86 14.85 20.88
C THR A 105 11.22 14.52 20.26
N TYR A 106 11.68 13.30 20.46
CA TYR A 106 12.92 12.78 19.88
C TYR A 106 12.70 12.48 18.40
N ALA A 107 13.02 13.45 17.54
CA ALA A 107 12.76 13.39 16.11
C ALA A 107 13.94 13.93 15.29
N ALA A 108 14.08 13.40 14.09
CA ALA A 108 15.08 13.83 13.11
C ALA A 108 14.43 14.64 11.99
N PRO A 109 15.08 15.72 11.52
CA PRO A 109 14.61 16.46 10.36
C PRO A 109 14.81 15.64 9.07
N LEU A 110 13.80 15.71 8.22
CA LEU A 110 13.69 15.03 6.93
C LEU A 110 13.76 16.08 5.82
N TYR A 111 14.62 15.81 4.85
CA TYR A 111 14.82 16.63 3.66
C TYR A 111 14.53 15.80 2.41
N VAL A 112 14.09 16.46 1.35
CA VAL A 112 13.84 15.84 0.05
C VAL A 112 14.44 16.72 -1.04
N ASP A 113 15.05 16.09 -2.03
CA ASP A 113 15.45 16.79 -3.25
C ASP A 113 14.21 17.18 -4.04
N MET A 114 14.04 18.47 -4.30
CA MET A 114 12.94 19.00 -5.09
C MET A 114 13.47 19.80 -6.28
N ALA A 115 12.96 19.48 -7.46
CA ALA A 115 13.17 20.22 -8.69
C ALA A 115 11.85 20.84 -9.15
N LYS A 116 11.89 22.10 -9.58
CA LYS A 116 10.73 22.81 -10.13
C LYS A 116 10.99 23.10 -11.60
N ARG A 117 10.07 22.68 -12.45
CA ARG A 117 10.01 23.01 -13.88
C ARG A 117 8.79 23.86 -14.17
N THR A 118 8.96 24.92 -14.95
CA THR A 118 7.84 25.77 -15.40
C THR A 118 7.69 25.63 -16.91
N GLN A 119 6.49 25.27 -17.33
CA GLN A 119 6.10 25.16 -18.72
C GLN A 119 5.06 26.23 -19.04
N VAL A 120 5.22 26.89 -20.17
CA VAL A 120 4.31 27.94 -20.66
C VAL A 120 3.68 27.46 -21.95
N ALA A 121 2.36 27.63 -22.10
CA ALA A 121 1.74 27.32 -23.37
C ALA A 121 2.04 28.44 -24.38
N SER A 122 2.74 28.09 -25.46
CA SER A 122 3.05 29.04 -26.54
C SER A 122 2.43 28.54 -27.85
N PRO A 123 1.29 29.10 -28.28
CA PRO A 123 0.67 28.76 -29.56
C PRO A 123 1.53 29.16 -30.78
N ASP A 124 2.41 30.14 -30.62
CA ASP A 124 3.21 30.74 -31.71
C ASP A 124 4.58 30.06 -31.94
N ASP A 125 4.93 29.04 -31.15
CA ASP A 125 6.20 28.32 -31.30
C ASP A 125 6.19 27.40 -32.55
N PRO A 126 7.22 27.43 -33.42
CA PRO A 126 7.31 26.56 -34.60
C PRO A 126 7.15 25.07 -34.31
N ARG A 127 7.49 24.62 -33.09
CA ARG A 127 7.37 23.22 -32.63
C ARG A 127 5.92 22.80 -32.35
N ASN A 128 5.01 23.76 -32.22
CA ASN A 128 3.60 23.53 -31.92
C ASN A 128 2.68 23.66 -33.16
N ALA A 129 3.24 23.95 -34.34
CA ALA A 129 2.49 24.17 -35.58
C ALA A 129 1.56 23.01 -36.01
N ASN A 130 1.85 21.77 -35.59
CA ASN A 130 1.07 20.57 -35.92
C ASN A 130 0.16 20.08 -34.78
N LYS A 131 0.10 20.78 -33.65
CA LYS A 131 -0.66 20.35 -32.47
C LYS A 131 -2.00 21.09 -32.39
N THR A 132 -3.10 20.36 -32.40
CA THR A 132 -4.47 20.91 -32.33
C THR A 132 -5.00 21.05 -30.91
N ASN A 133 -4.44 20.31 -29.93
CA ASN A 133 -4.87 20.36 -28.54
C ASN A 133 -4.03 21.36 -27.71
N PRO A 134 -4.66 22.32 -27.00
CA PRO A 134 -3.97 23.25 -26.11
C PRO A 134 -3.13 22.60 -25.01
N ASN A 135 -3.50 21.38 -24.58
CA ASN A 135 -2.77 20.63 -23.57
C ASN A 135 -1.39 20.12 -24.02
N ASP A 136 -1.13 20.11 -25.33
CA ASP A 136 0.10 19.62 -25.93
C ASP A 136 1.06 20.77 -26.32
N MET A 137 0.64 22.03 -26.19
CA MET A 137 1.38 23.23 -26.63
C MET A 137 2.29 23.85 -25.54
N PHE A 138 2.70 23.05 -24.55
CA PHE A 138 3.58 23.50 -23.47
C PHE A 138 5.05 23.37 -23.85
N VAL A 139 5.81 24.44 -23.59
CA VAL A 139 7.26 24.52 -23.78
C VAL A 139 7.89 24.91 -22.45
N ASP A 140 9.02 24.29 -22.09
CA ASP A 140 9.77 24.69 -20.90
C ASP A 140 10.22 26.16 -21.05
N GLU A 141 9.90 26.98 -20.05
CA GLU A 141 10.24 28.42 -20.03
C GLU A 141 11.77 28.63 -20.07
N ASP A 142 12.52 27.67 -19.53
CA ASP A 142 13.97 27.74 -19.32
C ASP A 142 14.83 27.16 -20.46
N GLY A 143 14.25 26.85 -21.63
CA GLY A 143 15.04 26.46 -22.80
C GLY A 143 15.89 25.20 -22.61
N GLY A 144 15.31 24.11 -22.10
CA GLY A 144 15.75 22.72 -22.30
C GLY A 144 17.20 22.31 -21.95
N GLY A 145 17.99 23.12 -21.23
CA GLY A 145 19.43 22.84 -21.09
C GLY A 145 20.09 23.19 -19.77
N MET A 146 19.39 23.75 -18.78
CA MET A 146 19.94 23.89 -17.43
C MET A 146 19.48 22.72 -16.59
N GLU A 147 20.42 21.92 -16.09
CA GLU A 147 20.17 20.99 -14.99
C GLU A 147 19.40 21.75 -13.91
N VAL A 148 18.10 21.45 -13.76
CA VAL A 148 17.29 22.06 -12.71
C VAL A 148 17.91 21.60 -11.41
N GLY A 149 18.69 22.50 -10.78
CA GLY A 149 19.41 22.18 -9.56
C GLY A 149 18.42 21.69 -8.53
N MET A 150 18.55 20.42 -8.15
CA MET A 150 17.73 19.84 -7.09
C MET A 150 18.08 20.58 -5.80
N SER A 151 17.08 21.21 -5.21
CA SER A 151 17.22 21.90 -3.93
C SER A 151 16.84 20.94 -2.80
N LYS A 152 17.67 20.89 -1.76
CA LYS A 152 17.35 20.13 -0.54
C LYS A 152 16.36 20.91 0.29
N VAL A 153 15.11 20.47 0.28
CA VAL A 153 14.01 21.14 0.98
C VAL A 153 13.69 20.40 2.27
N PHE A 154 13.63 21.12 3.39
CA PHE A 154 13.13 20.57 4.65
C PHE A 154 11.63 20.36 4.56
N ILE A 155 11.16 19.12 4.75
CA ILE A 155 9.74 18.78 4.64
C ILE A 155 9.08 18.53 6.00
N GLY A 156 9.85 18.18 7.04
CA GLY A 156 9.31 17.91 8.36
C GLY A 156 10.27 17.17 9.27
N LYS A 157 9.75 16.67 10.40
CA LYS A 157 10.50 15.84 11.34
C LYS A 157 9.84 14.48 11.50
N VAL A 158 10.65 13.42 11.56
CA VAL A 158 10.22 12.05 11.77
C VAL A 158 10.65 11.62 13.18
N PRO A 159 9.73 11.17 14.04
CA PRO A 159 10.09 10.58 15.34
C PRO A 159 11.00 9.37 15.14
N ILE A 160 12.12 9.32 15.87
CA ILE A 160 13.09 8.23 15.75
C ILE A 160 12.90 7.23 16.88
N MET A 161 12.87 5.94 16.53
CA MET A 161 12.78 4.86 17.50
C MET A 161 14.12 4.71 18.24
N LEU A 162 14.10 4.56 19.55
CA LEU A 162 15.32 4.37 20.33
C LEU A 162 16.01 3.05 19.99
N LYS A 163 17.34 3.11 19.92
CA LYS A 163 18.24 2.02 19.46
C LYS A 163 18.04 1.55 18.00
N SER A 164 17.25 2.25 17.19
CA SER A 164 17.21 2.05 15.74
C SER A 164 18.49 2.51 15.03
N THR A 165 18.68 2.16 13.76
CA THR A 165 19.87 2.53 12.98
C THR A 165 20.15 4.04 12.93
N TYR A 166 19.10 4.86 12.96
CA TYR A 166 19.19 6.33 12.92
C TYR A 166 19.25 7.00 14.31
N CYS A 167 19.14 6.22 15.39
CA CYS A 167 19.27 6.72 16.75
C CYS A 167 20.74 6.97 17.11
N ILE A 168 20.99 7.97 17.96
CA ILE A 168 22.34 8.30 18.44
C ILE A 168 22.89 7.18 19.35
N LEU A 169 22.01 6.46 20.04
CA LEU A 169 22.39 5.39 20.98
C LEU A 169 22.81 4.08 20.30
N ASN A 170 22.59 3.95 18.98
CA ASN A 170 22.91 2.71 18.29
C ASN A 170 24.43 2.51 18.15
N GLY A 171 24.90 1.32 18.54
CA GLY A 171 26.31 0.94 18.46
C GLY A 171 27.25 1.60 19.48
N LEU A 172 26.71 2.33 20.47
CA LEU A 172 27.52 2.86 21.57
C LEU A 172 27.87 1.76 22.57
N PRO A 173 29.12 1.71 23.09
CA PRO A 173 29.48 0.77 24.14
C PRO A 173 28.79 1.14 25.46
N ASP A 174 28.63 0.14 26.34
CA ASP A 174 27.97 0.32 27.65
C ASP A 174 28.55 1.50 28.44
N LYS A 175 29.87 1.71 28.39
CA LYS A 175 30.52 2.82 29.09
C LYS A 175 29.97 4.18 28.64
N ASP A 176 29.84 4.40 27.34
CA ASP A 176 29.38 5.68 26.79
C ASP A 176 27.89 5.89 27.07
N LEU A 177 27.10 4.80 27.11
CA LEU A 177 25.70 4.87 27.55
C LEU A 177 25.57 5.37 29.00
N HIS A 178 26.43 4.89 29.91
CA HIS A 178 26.46 5.40 31.28
C HIS A 178 26.87 6.87 31.34
N GLU A 179 27.84 7.31 30.52
CA GLU A 179 28.26 8.71 30.44
C GLU A 179 27.12 9.62 29.92
N LEU A 180 26.23 9.08 29.08
CA LEU A 180 25.01 9.74 28.59
C LEU A 180 23.80 9.57 29.52
N ASN A 181 23.97 8.97 30.71
CA ASN A 181 22.91 8.60 31.66
C ASN A 181 21.78 7.74 31.04
N GLU A 182 22.10 6.91 30.07
CA GLU A 182 21.19 5.89 29.53
C GLU A 182 21.52 4.53 30.14
N CYS A 183 20.51 3.68 30.28
CA CYS A 183 20.68 2.33 30.82
C CYS A 183 21.14 1.36 29.70
N PRO A 184 22.24 0.61 29.86
CA PRO A 184 22.65 -0.40 28.88
C PRO A 184 21.58 -1.49 28.65
N TYR A 185 20.86 -1.85 29.71
CA TYR A 185 19.81 -2.87 29.71
C TYR A 185 18.46 -2.36 29.16
N ASP A 186 18.34 -1.08 28.81
CA ASP A 186 17.16 -0.61 28.08
C ASP A 186 17.18 -1.25 26.68
N MET A 187 16.13 -1.96 26.29
CA MET A 187 16.08 -2.62 24.99
C MET A 187 15.80 -1.64 23.84
N GLY A 188 15.27 -0.45 24.11
CA GLY A 188 14.78 0.46 23.08
C GLY A 188 13.51 -0.07 22.41
N GLY A 189 13.27 0.29 21.14
CA GLY A 189 12.08 -0.15 20.41
C GLY A 189 10.81 0.67 20.69
N TYR A 190 10.98 1.89 21.19
CA TYR A 190 9.90 2.83 21.50
C TYR A 190 10.28 4.27 21.12
N PHE A 191 9.30 5.16 21.14
CA PHE A 191 9.45 6.57 20.77
C PHE A 191 9.33 7.47 22.00
N VAL A 192 10.07 8.58 22.02
CA VAL A 192 9.90 9.64 23.02
C VAL A 192 9.15 10.80 22.35
N ILE A 193 7.90 11.02 22.75
CA ILE A 193 7.03 12.07 22.21
C ILE A 193 6.57 12.95 23.36
N ASN A 194 6.92 14.23 23.29
CA ASN A 194 6.65 15.23 24.32
C ASN A 194 7.06 14.76 25.73
N GLY A 195 8.26 14.18 25.85
CA GLY A 195 8.79 13.60 27.09
C GLY A 195 8.22 12.24 27.49
N SER A 196 7.13 11.80 26.87
CA SER A 196 6.48 10.53 27.19
C SER A 196 6.92 9.40 26.26
N GLU A 197 7.12 8.23 26.82
CA GLU A 197 7.51 7.03 26.10
C GLU A 197 6.27 6.36 25.48
N LYS A 198 6.35 6.04 24.18
CA LYS A 198 5.25 5.49 23.38
C LYS A 198 5.71 4.26 22.63
N VAL A 199 4.98 3.16 22.79
CA VAL A 199 5.21 1.89 22.08
C VAL A 199 4.08 1.67 21.09
N LEU A 200 4.41 1.20 19.89
CA LEU A 200 3.41 0.75 18.92
C LEU A 200 3.16 -0.75 19.11
N ILE A 201 1.91 -1.08 19.43
CA ILE A 201 1.47 -2.47 19.53
C ILE A 201 1.19 -3.03 18.14
N ALA A 202 1.67 -4.25 17.87
CA ALA A 202 1.37 -4.94 16.63
C ALA A 202 -0.14 -5.17 16.50
N GLN A 203 -0.70 -4.85 15.33
CA GLN A 203 -2.11 -5.10 15.03
C GLN A 203 -2.24 -6.34 14.17
N GLU A 204 -2.93 -7.35 14.69
CA GLU A 204 -3.27 -8.54 13.92
C GLU A 204 -4.41 -8.25 12.94
N ARG A 205 -4.24 -8.68 11.69
CA ARG A 205 -5.26 -8.59 10.64
C ARG A 205 -5.23 -9.85 9.78
N MET A 206 -6.38 -10.18 9.17
CA MET A 206 -6.46 -11.24 8.17
C MET A 206 -5.53 -10.93 6.99
N ALA A 207 -4.84 -11.95 6.47
CA ALA A 207 -3.93 -11.77 5.34
C ALA A 207 -4.69 -11.30 4.09
N SER A 208 -4.09 -10.36 3.36
CA SER A 208 -4.54 -9.96 2.03
C SER A 208 -4.17 -11.01 0.98
N ASN A 209 -4.68 -10.85 -0.24
CA ASN A 209 -4.39 -11.68 -1.40
C ASN A 209 -4.70 -13.18 -1.23
N THR A 210 -5.54 -13.53 -0.25
CA THR A 210 -6.00 -14.89 0.01
C THR A 210 -7.53 -14.94 -0.10
N VAL A 211 -8.05 -16.05 -0.63
CA VAL A 211 -9.49 -16.31 -0.76
C VAL A 211 -9.99 -17.06 0.47
N TYR A 212 -10.92 -16.46 1.21
CA TYR A 212 -11.55 -17.10 2.36
C TYR A 212 -13.00 -17.43 2.06
N VAL A 213 -13.45 -18.67 2.29
CA VAL A 213 -14.84 -19.08 2.08
C VAL A 213 -15.50 -19.36 3.42
N PHE A 214 -16.56 -18.61 3.72
CA PHE A 214 -17.33 -18.75 4.96
C PHE A 214 -18.75 -19.23 4.67
N SER A 215 -19.24 -20.16 5.50
CA SER A 215 -20.66 -20.51 5.55
C SER A 215 -21.41 -19.49 6.42
N LYS A 216 -22.56 -19.01 5.94
CA LYS A 216 -23.43 -18.10 6.69
C LYS A 216 -24.68 -18.88 7.10
N PRO A 217 -25.05 -18.94 8.40
CA PRO A 217 -26.28 -19.62 8.82
C PRO A 217 -27.54 -18.79 8.45
N PRO A 218 -28.73 -19.43 8.40
CA PRO A 218 -30.01 -18.70 8.40
C PRO A 218 -30.08 -17.77 9.62
N PRO A 219 -30.70 -16.58 9.53
CA PRO A 219 -31.70 -16.12 8.57
C PRO A 219 -31.14 -15.35 7.35
N SER A 220 -29.83 -15.32 7.14
CA SER A 220 -29.25 -14.59 6.00
C SER A 220 -29.67 -15.23 4.67
N ASN A 221 -29.97 -14.39 3.67
CA ASN A 221 -30.26 -14.80 2.29
C ASN A 221 -29.03 -15.40 1.57
N ILE A 222 -27.86 -15.42 2.21
CA ILE A 222 -26.61 -15.93 1.68
C ILE A 222 -26.29 -17.26 2.36
N CYS A 223 -25.88 -18.25 1.57
CA CYS A 223 -25.45 -19.56 2.05
C CYS A 223 -23.93 -19.58 2.27
N TYR A 224 -23.16 -19.17 1.26
CA TYR A 224 -21.71 -19.10 1.30
C TYR A 224 -21.22 -17.73 0.83
N THR A 225 -20.13 -17.25 1.42
CA THR A 225 -19.47 -16.00 1.00
C THR A 225 -17.99 -16.26 0.84
N ALA A 226 -17.44 -16.02 -0.35
CA ALA A 226 -16.02 -15.90 -0.56
C ALA A 226 -15.61 -14.44 -0.38
N GLU A 227 -14.68 -14.17 0.54
CA GLU A 227 -14.09 -12.86 0.80
C GLU A 227 -12.67 -12.84 0.22
N ILE A 228 -12.40 -11.84 -0.61
CA ILE A 228 -11.12 -11.64 -1.26
C ILE A 228 -10.71 -10.19 -0.98
N ARG A 229 -9.55 -9.96 -0.38
CA ARG A 229 -9.02 -8.62 -0.14
C ARG A 229 -7.72 -8.45 -0.90
N SER A 230 -7.77 -7.82 -2.06
CA SER A 230 -6.57 -7.60 -2.86
C SER A 230 -5.79 -6.39 -2.35
N ALA A 231 -4.50 -6.56 -2.13
CA ALA A 231 -3.57 -5.49 -1.78
C ALA A 231 -2.37 -5.56 -2.74
N VAL A 232 -1.99 -4.42 -3.30
CA VAL A 232 -0.78 -4.33 -4.13
C VAL A 232 0.42 -4.34 -3.20
N GLU A 233 1.48 -5.08 -3.55
CA GLU A 233 2.71 -5.18 -2.74
C GLU A 233 3.46 -3.85 -2.63
N LYS A 234 3.41 -3.05 -3.70
CA LYS A 234 3.95 -1.69 -3.78
C LYS A 234 2.81 -0.71 -4.01
N GLY A 235 2.71 0.33 -3.20
CA GLY A 235 1.61 1.27 -3.28
C GLY A 235 1.00 1.64 -1.93
N SER A 236 0.73 2.91 -1.74
CA SER A 236 -0.17 3.40 -0.67
C SER A 236 -1.66 3.02 -0.88
N LYS A 237 -2.01 2.14 -1.83
CA LYS A 237 -3.41 1.80 -2.14
C LYS A 237 -3.98 0.86 -1.07
N HIS A 238 -5.12 1.24 -0.50
CA HIS A 238 -5.84 0.39 0.44
C HIS A 238 -6.27 -0.92 -0.21
N ALA A 239 -6.34 -1.98 0.61
CA ALA A 239 -6.80 -3.28 0.16
C ALA A 239 -8.26 -3.19 -0.36
N SER A 240 -8.47 -3.62 -1.60
CA SER A 240 -9.78 -3.61 -2.24
C SER A 240 -10.54 -4.90 -1.91
N PRO A 241 -11.69 -4.83 -1.26
CA PRO A 241 -12.49 -6.01 -0.97
C PRO A 241 -13.35 -6.40 -2.19
N LEU A 242 -13.43 -7.69 -2.44
CA LEU A 242 -14.33 -8.35 -3.37
C LEU A 242 -15.06 -9.46 -2.62
N TYR A 243 -16.39 -9.48 -2.74
CA TYR A 243 -17.21 -10.53 -2.14
C TYR A 243 -17.93 -11.31 -3.22
N VAL A 244 -17.85 -12.64 -3.19
CA VAL A 244 -18.67 -13.52 -4.04
C VAL A 244 -19.64 -14.27 -3.13
N LYS A 245 -20.92 -14.04 -3.32
CA LYS A 245 -22.00 -14.52 -2.46
C LYS A 245 -22.85 -15.53 -3.21
N MET A 246 -22.98 -16.73 -2.64
CA MET A 246 -23.96 -17.72 -3.09
C MET A 246 -25.28 -17.47 -2.36
N MET A 247 -26.29 -17.05 -3.10
CA MET A 247 -27.63 -16.77 -2.58
C MET A 247 -28.37 -18.08 -2.31
N ARG A 248 -29.17 -18.11 -1.25
CA ARG A 248 -30.10 -19.21 -1.01
C ARG A 248 -31.16 -19.22 -2.09
N ALA A 249 -31.60 -20.42 -2.49
CA ALA A 249 -32.70 -20.56 -3.41
C ALA A 249 -33.97 -19.98 -2.77
N ASN A 250 -34.56 -18.99 -3.43
CA ASN A 250 -35.87 -18.43 -3.05
C ASN A 250 -36.93 -19.01 -3.97
N SER A 251 -38.01 -19.54 -3.39
CA SER A 251 -39.14 -20.12 -4.13
C SER A 251 -39.96 -19.09 -4.91
N ASP A 252 -39.83 -17.80 -4.59
CA ASP A 252 -40.72 -16.72 -5.07
C ASP A 252 -40.22 -15.95 -6.30
N LYS A 253 -39.05 -16.27 -6.85
CA LYS A 253 -38.54 -15.63 -8.08
C LYS A 253 -38.55 -16.62 -9.26
N ALA A 254 -38.81 -16.10 -10.46
CA ALA A 254 -38.88 -16.87 -11.70
C ALA A 254 -37.61 -17.67 -12.04
N THR A 255 -36.48 -17.34 -11.41
CA THR A 255 -35.21 -18.08 -11.52
C THR A 255 -35.19 -19.21 -10.50
N SER A 256 -35.45 -20.43 -10.95
CA SER A 256 -35.41 -21.64 -10.12
C SER A 256 -33.95 -22.04 -9.87
N GLY A 257 -33.36 -21.65 -8.74
CA GLY A 257 -32.04 -22.13 -8.34
C GLY A 257 -31.25 -21.23 -7.40
N GLN A 258 -30.07 -21.69 -7.02
CA GLN A 258 -29.09 -20.89 -6.29
C GLN A 258 -28.32 -20.02 -7.30
N VAL A 259 -28.23 -18.72 -7.01
CA VAL A 259 -27.53 -17.76 -7.87
C VAL A 259 -26.30 -17.19 -7.17
N ILE A 260 -25.26 -16.89 -7.94
CA ILE A 260 -24.01 -16.31 -7.45
C ILE A 260 -23.93 -14.85 -7.86
N ARG A 261 -23.71 -13.96 -6.88
CA ARG A 261 -23.55 -12.53 -7.10
C ARG A 261 -22.25 -12.02 -6.51
N ALA A 262 -21.64 -11.06 -7.18
CA ALA A 262 -20.41 -10.39 -6.76
C ALA A 262 -20.70 -8.97 -6.25
N THR A 263 -20.09 -8.60 -5.13
CA THR A 263 -20.03 -7.22 -4.65
C THR A 263 -18.67 -6.65 -5.03
N LEU A 264 -18.67 -5.75 -6.00
CA LEU A 264 -17.48 -5.05 -6.48
C LEU A 264 -17.25 -3.75 -5.68
N PRO A 265 -16.00 -3.30 -5.53
CA PRO A 265 -15.71 -2.03 -4.89
C PRO A 265 -16.39 -0.89 -5.65
N TYR A 266 -16.91 0.11 -4.92
CA TYR A 266 -17.62 1.28 -5.45
C TYR A 266 -18.97 1.01 -6.15
N ILE A 267 -19.42 -0.25 -6.24
CA ILE A 267 -20.74 -0.61 -6.79
C ILE A 267 -21.72 -0.88 -5.63
N ARG A 268 -22.87 -0.20 -5.65
CA ARG A 268 -23.87 -0.30 -4.55
C ARG A 268 -24.70 -1.59 -4.58
N GLN A 269 -24.91 -2.17 -5.76
CA GLN A 269 -25.74 -3.35 -5.95
C GLN A 269 -24.88 -4.58 -6.25
N ASP A 270 -25.31 -5.75 -5.76
CA ASP A 270 -24.66 -7.02 -6.06
C ASP A 270 -24.96 -7.43 -7.52
N VAL A 271 -23.90 -7.64 -8.31
CA VAL A 271 -23.97 -7.94 -9.75
C VAL A 271 -23.89 -9.45 -9.98
N PRO A 272 -24.72 -10.07 -10.85
CA PRO A 272 -24.60 -11.49 -11.18
C PRO A 272 -23.21 -11.84 -11.76
N ILE A 273 -22.63 -12.97 -11.35
CA ILE A 273 -21.25 -13.31 -11.71
C ILE A 273 -21.02 -13.42 -13.23
N VAL A 274 -21.99 -13.93 -13.99
CA VAL A 274 -21.89 -14.06 -15.45
C VAL A 274 -21.85 -12.69 -16.14
N VAL A 275 -22.54 -11.68 -15.59
CA VAL A 275 -22.49 -10.30 -16.11
C VAL A 275 -21.09 -9.71 -15.91
N VAL A 276 -20.42 -10.04 -14.80
CA VAL A 276 -19.02 -9.64 -14.57
C VAL A 276 -18.09 -10.27 -15.62
N PHE A 277 -18.23 -11.56 -15.91
CA PHE A 277 -17.45 -12.23 -16.97
C PHE A 277 -17.69 -11.63 -18.37
N ARG A 278 -18.95 -11.28 -18.68
CA ARG A 278 -19.28 -10.59 -19.94
C ARG A 278 -18.63 -9.22 -20.04
N ALA A 279 -18.60 -8.46 -18.95
CA ALA A 279 -17.91 -7.18 -18.91
C ALA A 279 -16.38 -7.32 -19.06
N LEU A 280 -15.80 -8.42 -18.57
CA LEU A 280 -14.39 -8.79 -18.80
C LEU A 280 -14.09 -9.21 -20.25
N GLY A 281 -15.09 -9.31 -21.11
CA GLY A 281 -14.95 -9.66 -22.54
C GLY A 281 -15.25 -11.12 -22.87
N GLN A 282 -15.66 -11.94 -21.90
CA GLN A 282 -16.06 -13.33 -22.14
C GLN A 282 -17.55 -13.39 -22.46
N VAL A 283 -17.87 -13.31 -23.76
CA VAL A 283 -19.27 -13.24 -24.24
C VAL A 283 -19.92 -14.62 -24.39
N ALA A 284 -19.15 -15.64 -24.76
CA ALA A 284 -19.67 -16.99 -24.91
C ALA A 284 -19.81 -17.68 -23.56
N ASP A 285 -20.97 -18.28 -23.28
CA ASP A 285 -21.21 -18.98 -22.02
C ASP A 285 -20.25 -20.16 -21.82
N ARG A 286 -19.82 -20.78 -22.93
CA ARG A 286 -18.79 -21.82 -22.91
C ARG A 286 -17.49 -21.32 -22.29
N ASP A 287 -17.05 -20.11 -22.66
CA ASP A 287 -15.79 -19.56 -22.15
C ASP A 287 -15.92 -19.26 -20.66
N VAL A 288 -17.07 -18.70 -20.23
CA VAL A 288 -17.36 -18.48 -18.80
C VAL A 288 -17.30 -19.77 -18.00
N LEU A 289 -17.93 -20.85 -18.51
CA LEU A 289 -17.93 -22.16 -17.87
C LEU A 289 -16.53 -22.78 -17.80
N GLU A 290 -15.72 -22.66 -18.85
CA GLU A 290 -14.34 -23.17 -18.87
C GLU A 290 -13.43 -22.46 -17.84
N HIS A 291 -13.69 -21.19 -17.51
CA HIS A 291 -12.93 -20.46 -16.48
C HIS A 291 -13.35 -20.81 -15.04
N ILE A 292 -14.58 -21.29 -14.82
CA ILE A 292 -15.08 -21.65 -13.49
C ILE A 292 -14.88 -23.14 -13.23
N CYS A 293 -15.29 -23.99 -14.17
CA CYS A 293 -15.27 -25.44 -14.09
C CYS A 293 -14.20 -25.98 -15.03
N TYR A 294 -13.05 -26.36 -14.48
CA TYR A 294 -11.92 -26.88 -15.24
C TYR A 294 -12.18 -28.30 -15.80
N ASP A 295 -13.05 -29.09 -15.17
CA ASP A 295 -13.43 -30.43 -15.63
C ASP A 295 -14.80 -30.42 -16.31
N ARG A 296 -14.82 -30.63 -17.62
CA ARG A 296 -16.05 -30.65 -18.43
C ARG A 296 -16.98 -31.82 -18.10
N ASN A 297 -16.51 -32.82 -17.37
CA ASN A 297 -17.31 -33.98 -17.00
C ASN A 297 -17.98 -33.83 -15.62
N ASP A 298 -17.74 -32.73 -14.90
CA ASP A 298 -18.43 -32.44 -13.65
C ASP A 298 -19.83 -31.86 -13.92
N TYR A 299 -20.76 -32.76 -14.24
CA TYR A 299 -22.16 -32.41 -14.45
C TYR A 299 -22.82 -31.80 -13.22
N GLY A 300 -22.36 -32.14 -12.01
CA GLY A 300 -22.92 -31.60 -10.77
C GLY A 300 -22.65 -30.10 -10.62
N MET A 301 -21.41 -29.68 -10.89
CA MET A 301 -21.05 -28.26 -10.90
C MET A 301 -21.75 -27.49 -12.02
N LEU A 302 -21.83 -28.07 -13.22
CA LEU A 302 -22.52 -27.46 -14.36
C LEU A 302 -24.02 -27.27 -14.09
N GLU A 303 -24.68 -28.20 -13.42
CA GLU A 303 -26.08 -28.08 -13.01
C GLU A 303 -26.28 -26.94 -12.01
N MET A 304 -25.36 -26.75 -11.06
CA MET A 304 -25.41 -25.64 -10.09
C MET A 304 -25.18 -24.26 -10.73
N LEU A 305 -24.43 -24.19 -11.84
CA LEU A 305 -24.14 -22.93 -12.54
C LEU A 305 -25.24 -22.52 -13.53
N LYS A 306 -26.07 -23.46 -13.97
CA LYS A 306 -27.14 -23.21 -14.95
C LYS A 306 -28.08 -22.04 -14.57
N PRO A 307 -28.58 -21.91 -13.33
CA PRO A 307 -29.43 -20.78 -12.93
C PRO A 307 -28.72 -19.42 -13.05
N CYS A 308 -27.40 -19.39 -12.88
CA CYS A 308 -26.61 -18.15 -13.02
C CYS A 308 -26.53 -17.68 -14.49
N ILE A 309 -26.50 -18.62 -15.44
CA ILE A 309 -26.51 -18.31 -16.88
C ILE A 309 -27.88 -17.82 -17.31
N GLU A 310 -28.95 -18.47 -16.84
CA GLU A 310 -30.34 -18.06 -17.12
C GLU A 310 -30.64 -16.64 -16.62
N GLU A 311 -30.14 -16.26 -15.43
CA GLU A 311 -30.29 -14.89 -14.89
C GLU A 311 -29.59 -13.83 -15.77
N ALA A 312 -28.45 -14.17 -16.38
CA ALA A 312 -27.63 -13.25 -17.16
C ALA A 312 -27.95 -13.23 -18.66
N PHE A 313 -28.90 -14.05 -19.13
CA PHE A 313 -29.25 -14.18 -20.55
C PHE A 313 -29.65 -12.85 -21.20
N VAL A 314 -30.21 -11.93 -20.42
CA VAL A 314 -30.63 -10.59 -20.86
C VAL A 314 -29.48 -9.70 -21.36
N ILE A 315 -28.24 -9.97 -20.94
CA ILE A 315 -27.06 -9.19 -21.32
C ILE A 315 -26.17 -10.06 -22.19
N GLN A 316 -26.08 -9.76 -23.48
CA GLN A 316 -25.26 -10.52 -24.43
C GLN A 316 -24.03 -9.76 -24.93
N GLU A 317 -23.98 -8.44 -24.74
CA GLU A 317 -22.87 -7.59 -25.18
C GLU A 317 -22.00 -7.10 -24.02
N GLN A 318 -20.70 -6.94 -24.27
CA GLN A 318 -19.73 -6.42 -23.30
C GLN A 318 -20.05 -4.98 -22.89
N SER A 319 -20.40 -4.13 -23.85
CA SER A 319 -20.79 -2.72 -23.65
C SER A 319 -21.94 -2.60 -22.65
N VAL A 320 -23.00 -3.39 -22.84
CA VAL A 320 -24.17 -3.43 -21.97
C VAL A 320 -23.81 -3.96 -20.59
N GLY A 321 -22.94 -4.99 -20.50
CA GLY A 321 -22.42 -5.48 -19.22
C GLY A 321 -21.68 -4.41 -18.41
N ILE A 322 -20.85 -3.59 -19.07
CA ILE A 322 -20.14 -2.46 -18.44
C ILE A 322 -21.12 -1.40 -17.96
N VAL A 323 -22.12 -1.04 -18.77
CA VAL A 323 -23.13 -0.04 -18.41
C VAL A 323 -23.97 -0.49 -17.22
N CYS A 324 -24.32 -1.77 -17.14
CA CYS A 324 -25.06 -2.35 -16.02
C CYS A 324 -24.30 -2.31 -14.68
N MET A 325 -22.96 -2.20 -14.71
CA MET A 325 -22.13 -2.02 -13.53
C MET A 325 -21.97 -0.55 -13.13
N TRP A 326 -22.34 0.40 -13.98
CA TRP A 326 -22.12 1.82 -13.73
C TRP A 326 -23.17 2.40 -12.75
N PRO A 327 -22.77 3.04 -11.63
CA PRO A 327 -23.69 3.51 -10.59
C PRO A 327 -24.77 4.52 -11.04
N ALA A 328 -24.55 5.22 -12.15
CA ALA A 328 -25.47 6.22 -12.69
C ALA A 328 -26.69 5.63 -13.42
N PHE A 329 -26.63 4.36 -13.83
CA PHE A 329 -27.75 3.64 -14.44
C PHE A 329 -28.24 2.62 -13.42
N GLY A 330 -29.37 2.90 -12.77
CA GLY A 330 -29.89 2.15 -11.61
C GLY A 330 -30.24 0.69 -11.88
N GLY A 331 -29.22 -0.17 -12.00
CA GLY A 331 -29.33 -1.60 -12.23
C GLY A 331 -29.79 -1.96 -13.66
N CYS A 332 -29.72 -3.24 -13.99
CA CYS A 332 -30.09 -3.82 -15.29
C CYS A 332 -31.57 -3.64 -15.71
N ALA A 333 -32.39 -2.91 -14.95
CA ALA A 333 -33.82 -2.77 -15.17
C ALA A 333 -34.21 -1.81 -16.31
N GLY A 334 -33.23 -1.09 -16.89
CA GLY A 334 -33.46 -0.07 -17.93
C GLY A 334 -33.26 -0.51 -19.37
N TYR A 335 -32.82 -1.75 -19.62
CA TYR A 335 -32.55 -2.28 -20.96
C TYR A 335 -33.43 -3.52 -21.19
N ASN A 336 -34.70 -3.29 -21.52
CA ASN A 336 -35.62 -4.28 -22.09
C ASN A 336 -36.18 -3.71 -23.39
#